data_AF-A0A925TLD5-F1
#
_entry.id   AF-A0A925TLD5-F1
#
_cell.length_a   1.000
_cell.length_b   1.000
_cell.length_c   1.000
_cell.angle_alpha   90.00
_cell.angle_beta   90.00
_cell.angle_gamma   90.00
#
_symmetry.space_group_name_H-M   'P 1'
#
loop_
_entity.id
_entity.type
_entity.pdbx_description
1 polymer ?
#
loop_
_entity_poly.entity_id
_entity_poly.type
_entity_poly.pdbx_seq_one_letter_code
_entity_poly.pdbx_strand_id
1 'polypeptide(L)'
;MDWLRTLLYPGSASTDGGTSTLTFEGLDPGWALIAWIALALVLWWLHARLIPTTSRGKRSSIIILRLLFAAALLFVATRPVLITTLVEKVRQKLIVLVDASASMDLADLRSSPDDRARVLIANGKLSP
;
A
#
# COMPACT_ATOMS: atom_id res chain seq x y z
N MET A 1 13.05 16.03 9.01
CA MET A 1 11.72 15.82 9.64
C MET A 1 11.00 14.73 8.86
N ASP A 2 11.61 13.56 8.81
CA ASP A 2 11.28 12.55 7.81
C ASP A 2 10.31 11.51 8.38
N TRP A 3 10.36 11.30 9.70
CA TRP A 3 9.44 10.45 10.44
C TRP A 3 7.97 10.86 10.30
N LEU A 4 7.69 12.16 10.16
CA LEU A 4 6.35 12.71 10.03
C LEU A 4 5.79 12.47 8.61
N ARG A 5 6.67 12.46 7.61
CA ARG A 5 6.32 12.09 6.23
C ARG A 5 6.05 10.59 6.11
N THR A 6 6.80 9.74 6.80
CA THR A 6 6.54 8.29 6.85
C THR A 6 5.17 7.97 7.45
N LEU A 7 4.70 8.80 8.40
CA LEU A 7 3.43 8.62 9.09
C LEU A 7 2.22 9.16 8.29
N LEU A 8 2.43 10.20 7.47
CA LEU A 8 1.39 10.84 6.66
C LEU A 8 1.33 10.34 5.21
N TYR A 9 2.43 9.82 4.68
CA TYR A 9 2.57 9.24 3.34
C TYR A 9 3.44 7.98 3.46
N PRO A 10 2.86 6.80 3.69
CA PRO A 10 3.61 5.54 3.67
C PRO A 10 4.05 5.22 2.23
N GLY A 11 5.15 5.83 1.78
CA GLY A 11 5.87 5.40 0.58
C GLY A 11 6.69 4.15 0.88
N SER A 12 6.74 3.23 -0.08
CA SER A 12 7.41 1.92 0.02
C SER A 12 8.86 2.03 0.52
N ALA A 13 9.13 1.55 1.73
CA ALA A 13 10.49 1.32 2.19
C ALA A 13 10.95 -0.04 1.64
N SER A 14 11.81 -0.02 0.63
CA SER A 14 12.48 -1.21 0.10
C SER A 14 13.69 -1.53 0.97
N THR A 15 13.60 -2.56 1.81
CA THR A 15 14.75 -3.19 2.46
C THR A 15 14.87 -4.60 1.91
N ASP A 16 16.07 -4.92 1.41
CA ASP A 16 16.49 -6.20 0.80
C ASP A 16 15.42 -7.30 0.67
N GLY A 17 14.92 -7.47 -0.56
CA GLY A 17 14.15 -8.64 -0.99
C GLY A 17 12.64 -8.63 -0.71
N GLY A 18 12.13 -7.69 0.10
CA GLY A 18 10.70 -7.57 0.38
C GLY A 18 10.19 -6.13 0.31
N THR A 19 9.20 -5.87 -0.55
CA THR A 19 8.47 -4.59 -0.51
C THR A 19 7.42 -4.68 0.61
N SER A 20 7.70 -4.02 1.74
CA SER A 20 6.71 -3.84 2.81
C SER A 20 5.98 -2.53 2.58
N THR A 21 4.70 -2.61 2.23
CA THR A 21 3.86 -1.43 2.01
C THR A 21 2.79 -1.37 3.09
N LEU A 22 2.78 -0.27 3.85
CA LEU A 22 1.70 0.03 4.77
C LEU A 22 0.55 0.64 3.98
N THR A 23 -0.58 -0.06 3.93
CA THR A 23 -1.79 0.41 3.27
C THR A 23 -2.88 0.61 4.31
N PHE A 24 -3.61 1.71 4.20
CA PHE A 24 -4.75 2.01 5.06
C PHE A 24 -6.03 1.79 4.25
N GLU A 25 -6.80 0.76 4.57
CA GLU A 25 -8.12 0.51 3.94
C GLU A 25 -9.25 1.31 4.60
N GLY A 26 -8.99 1.88 5.78
CA GLY A 26 -9.96 2.62 6.58
C GLY A 26 -10.02 4.11 6.25
N LEU A 27 -10.22 4.92 7.30
CA LEU A 27 -10.21 6.37 7.16
C LEU A 27 -8.80 6.85 6.81
N ASP A 28 -8.69 7.73 5.82
CA ASP A 28 -7.39 8.28 5.40
C ASP A 28 -6.63 8.87 6.62
N PRO A 29 -5.34 8.53 6.82
CA PRO A 29 -4.59 8.95 8.00
C PRO A 29 -4.56 10.46 8.21
N GLY A 30 -4.53 11.23 7.11
CA GLY A 30 -4.58 12.69 7.15
C GLY A 30 -5.89 13.21 7.74
N TRP A 31 -7.03 12.65 7.32
CA TRP A 31 -8.35 13.02 7.85
C TRP A 31 -8.53 12.59 9.30
N ALA A 32 -8.00 11.43 9.68
CA ALA A 32 -8.01 10.97 11.07
C ALA A 32 -7.23 11.92 11.98
N LEU A 33 -6.07 12.41 11.54
CA LEU A 33 -5.24 13.36 12.29
C LEU A 33 -5.93 14.72 12.43
N ILE A 34 -6.55 15.23 11.37
CA ILE A 34 -7.33 16.48 11.40
C ILE A 34 -8.51 16.36 12.38
N ALA A 35 -9.25 15.25 12.33
CA ALA A 35 -10.35 14.99 13.25
C ALA A 35 -9.88 14.95 14.72
N TRP A 36 -8.71 14.35 14.97
CA TRP A 36 -8.12 14.32 16.32
C TRP A 36 -7.78 15.71 16.84
N ILE A 37 -7.13 16.55 16.03
CA ILE A 37 -6.78 17.93 16.39
C ILE A 37 -8.05 18.76 16.64
N ALA A 38 -9.06 18.62 15.79
CA ALA A 38 -10.34 19.31 15.95
C ALA A 38 -11.02 18.91 17.27
N LEU A 39 -11.07 17.62 17.60
CA LEU A 39 -11.64 17.14 18.86
C LEU A 39 -10.86 17.65 20.07
N ALA A 40 -9.53 17.69 19.98
CA ALA A 40 -8.68 18.22 21.03
C ALA A 40 -8.95 19.70 21.30
N LEU A 41 -9.08 20.50 20.24
CA LEU A 41 -9.39 21.93 20.33
C LEU A 41 -10.78 22.17 20.92
N VAL A 42 -11.79 21.40 20.49
CA VAL A 42 -13.15 21.49 21.02
C VAL A 42 -13.19 21.12 22.50
N LEU A 43 -12.53 20.03 22.90
CA LEU A 43 -12.43 19.62 24.30
C LEU A 43 -11.74 20.68 25.15
N TRP A 44 -10.64 21.26 24.67
CA TRP A 44 -9.96 22.35 25.34
C TRP A 44 -10.84 23.58 25.49
N TRP A 45 -11.54 23.99 24.42
CA TRP A 45 -12.40 25.17 24.41
C TRP A 45 -13.62 25.02 25.31
N LEU A 46 -14.31 23.88 25.22
CA LEU A 46 -15.44 23.54 26.07
C LEU A 46 -15.02 23.55 27.54
N HIS A 47 -13.81 23.07 27.81
CA HIS A 47 -13.25 23.07 29.14
C HIS A 47 -12.89 24.45 29.66
N ALA A 48 -12.30 25.30 28.83
CA ALA A 48 -11.97 26.68 29.17
C ALA A 48 -13.24 27.49 29.51
N ARG A 49 -14.36 27.20 28.84
CA ARG A 49 -15.64 27.90 29.06
C ARG A 49 -16.49 27.35 30.22
N LEU A 50 -16.61 26.03 30.38
CA LEU A 50 -17.69 25.45 31.22
C LEU A 50 -17.31 25.14 32.67
N ILE A 51 -16.01 25.09 33.04
CA ILE A 51 -15.61 24.56 34.36
C ILE A 51 -14.66 25.53 35.08
N PRO A 52 -15.17 26.49 35.89
CA PRO A 52 -14.31 27.36 36.70
C PRO A 52 -13.89 26.76 38.06
N THR A 53 -14.56 25.71 38.58
CA THR A 53 -14.54 25.42 40.04
C THR A 53 -13.93 24.08 40.48
N THR A 54 -13.18 23.37 39.62
CA THR A 54 -12.59 22.05 39.96
C THR A 54 -11.06 22.08 40.05
N SER A 55 -10.51 21.32 41.00
CA SER A 55 -9.08 21.05 41.20
C SER A 55 -8.35 20.74 39.88
N ARG A 56 -7.30 21.52 39.58
CA ARG A 56 -6.54 21.48 38.31
C ARG A 56 -5.98 20.10 37.97
N GLY A 57 -5.63 19.27 38.96
CA GLY A 57 -5.02 17.95 38.74
C GLY A 57 -5.99 16.89 38.19
N LYS A 58 -7.12 16.67 38.87
CA LYS A 58 -8.20 15.77 38.38
C LYS A 58 -8.78 16.24 37.05
N ARG A 59 -8.74 17.55 36.85
CA ARG A 59 -9.27 18.23 35.68
C ARG A 59 -8.42 17.92 34.42
N SER A 60 -7.10 18.00 34.53
CA SER A 60 -6.20 17.62 33.42
C SER A 60 -6.20 16.11 33.15
N SER A 61 -6.29 15.27 34.19
CA SER A 61 -6.30 13.81 33.99
C SER A 61 -7.50 13.33 33.18
N ILE A 62 -8.69 13.91 33.39
CA ILE A 62 -9.89 13.56 32.62
C ILE A 62 -9.76 13.98 31.15
N ILE A 63 -9.20 15.16 30.87
CA ILE A 63 -8.98 15.60 29.48
C ILE A 63 -7.99 14.69 28.77
N ILE A 64 -6.86 14.42 29.42
CA ILE A 64 -5.81 13.57 28.86
C ILE A 64 -6.39 12.19 28.55
N LEU A 65 -7.15 11.60 29.47
CA LEU A 65 -7.78 10.31 29.27
C LEU A 65 -8.78 10.32 28.10
N ARG A 66 -9.55 11.41 27.95
CA ARG A 66 -10.53 11.57 26.86
C ARG A 66 -9.85 11.73 25.50
N LEU A 67 -8.74 12.45 25.46
CA LEU A 67 -7.89 12.59 24.27
C LEU A 67 -7.23 11.26 23.88
N LEU A 68 -6.72 10.53 24.86
CA LEU A 68 -6.15 9.19 24.67
C LEU A 68 -7.19 8.22 24.14
N PHE A 69 -8.39 8.23 24.70
CA PHE A 69 -9.50 7.39 24.24
C PHE A 69 -9.91 7.74 22.80
N ALA A 70 -10.02 9.02 22.48
CA ALA A 70 -10.30 9.46 21.12
C ALA A 70 -9.17 9.12 20.13
N ALA A 71 -7.91 9.22 20.56
CA ALA A 71 -6.75 8.78 19.77
C ALA A 71 -6.84 7.28 19.47
N ALA A 72 -7.14 6.47 20.48
CA ALA A 72 -7.29 5.03 20.32
C ALA A 72 -8.43 4.68 19.37
N LEU A 73 -9.58 5.35 19.48
CA LEU A 73 -10.71 5.17 18.56
C LEU A 73 -10.33 5.50 17.11
N LEU A 74 -9.64 6.62 16.88
CA LEU A 74 -9.21 7.01 15.54
C LEU A 74 -8.13 6.08 14.99
N PHE A 75 -7.21 5.61 15.82
CA PHE A 75 -6.22 4.60 15.43
C PHE A 75 -6.87 3.27 15.03
N VAL A 76 -7.93 2.85 15.73
CA VAL A 76 -8.70 1.68 15.32
C VAL A 76 -9.48 1.97 14.03
N ALA A 77 -9.98 3.19 13.83
CA ALA A 77 -10.70 3.60 12.64
C ALA A 77 -9.82 3.68 11.37
N THR A 78 -8.53 3.97 11.50
CA THR A 78 -7.59 3.95 10.36
C THR A 78 -7.29 2.54 9.87
N ARG A 79 -7.62 1.49 10.66
CA ARG A 79 -7.43 0.07 10.33
C ARG A 79 -6.09 -0.17 9.61
N PRO A 80 -4.94 0.01 10.31
CA PRO A 80 -3.65 -0.19 9.68
C PRO A 80 -3.51 -1.66 9.27
N VAL A 81 -3.42 -1.92 7.96
CA VAL A 81 -3.15 -3.27 7.43
C VAL A 81 -1.70 -3.30 6.95
N LEU A 82 -0.89 -4.16 7.56
CA LEU A 82 0.45 -4.47 7.04
C LEU A 82 0.28 -5.44 5.87
N ILE A 83 0.55 -4.97 4.65
CA ILE A 83 0.66 -5.86 3.49
C ILE A 83 2.14 -6.18 3.27
N THR A 84 2.49 -7.44 3.51
CA THR A 84 3.81 -7.99 3.22
C THR A 84 3.72 -8.81 1.95
N THR A 85 4.20 -8.26 0.83
CA THR A 85 4.32 -9.03 -0.42
C THR A 85 5.67 -9.72 -0.45
N LEU A 86 5.70 -11.02 -0.20
CA LEU A 86 6.89 -11.84 -0.38
C LEU A 86 6.94 -12.31 -1.84
N VAL A 87 7.77 -11.66 -2.65
CA VAL A 87 7.99 -12.08 -4.05
C VAL A 87 9.00 -13.22 -4.04
N GLU A 88 8.51 -14.45 -3.88
CA GLU A 88 9.33 -15.63 -4.07
C GLU A 88 9.55 -15.82 -5.58
N LYS A 89 10.81 -15.70 -6.03
CA LYS A 89 11.19 -16.08 -7.40
C LYS A 89 11.11 -17.60 -7.52
N VAL A 90 9.90 -18.11 -7.73
CA VAL A 90 9.71 -19.51 -8.11
C VAL A 90 10.31 -19.68 -9.50
N ARG A 91 11.40 -20.45 -9.59
CA ARG A 91 11.98 -20.83 -10.88
C ARG A 91 10.99 -21.77 -11.57
N GLN A 92 10.07 -21.21 -12.33
CA GLN A 92 9.12 -21.98 -13.11
C GLN A 92 9.89 -22.76 -14.19
N LYS A 93 9.93 -24.09 -14.07
CA LYS A 93 10.42 -24.97 -15.13
C LYS A 93 9.35 -25.02 -16.21
N LEU A 94 9.51 -24.22 -17.27
CA LEU A 94 8.69 -24.33 -18.46
C LEU A 94 9.15 -25.55 -19.26
N ILE A 95 8.35 -26.62 -19.26
CA ILE A 95 8.57 -27.77 -20.12
C ILE A 95 7.91 -27.46 -21.46
N VAL A 96 8.72 -27.33 -22.49
CA VAL A 96 8.25 -27.14 -23.87
C VAL A 96 8.31 -28.49 -24.56
N LEU A 97 7.15 -29.00 -24.96
CA LEU A 97 7.08 -30.17 -25.83
C LEU A 97 6.89 -29.67 -27.26
N VAL A 98 7.87 -29.96 -28.11
CA VAL A 98 7.83 -29.65 -29.54
C VAL A 98 7.47 -30.93 -30.28
N ASP A 99 6.45 -30.89 -31.14
CA ASP A 99 6.17 -32.01 -32.03
C ASP A 99 7.26 -32.10 -33.11
N ALA A 100 7.77 -33.31 -33.34
CA ALA A 100 8.79 -33.62 -34.34
C ALA A 100 8.24 -34.59 -35.41
N SER A 101 6.92 -34.63 -35.59
CA SER A 101 6.28 -35.40 -36.64
C SER A 101 6.63 -34.88 -38.04
N ALA A 102 6.53 -35.75 -39.05
CA ALA A 102 6.80 -35.39 -40.45
C ALA A 102 5.88 -34.26 -40.99
N SER A 103 4.74 -34.01 -40.34
CA SER A 103 3.84 -32.91 -40.69
C SER A 103 4.45 -31.54 -40.43
N MET A 104 5.42 -31.43 -39.52
CA MET A 104 6.13 -30.17 -39.25
C MET A 104 7.10 -29.74 -40.36
N ASP A 105 7.47 -30.66 -41.26
CA ASP A 105 8.37 -30.37 -42.39
C ASP A 105 7.62 -29.70 -43.57
N LEU A 106 6.28 -29.67 -43.50
CA LEU A 106 5.45 -29.02 -44.49
C LEU A 106 5.44 -27.50 -44.26
N ALA A 107 5.92 -26.75 -45.24
CA ALA A 107 6.01 -25.30 -45.14
C ALA A 107 4.61 -24.64 -45.23
N ASP A 108 4.16 -24.01 -44.14
CA ASP A 108 2.93 -23.22 -44.13
C ASP A 108 3.01 -22.00 -45.06
N LEU A 109 1.90 -21.72 -45.77
CA LEU A 109 1.75 -20.50 -46.56
C LEU A 109 1.53 -19.29 -45.63
N ARG A 110 2.60 -18.54 -45.38
CA ARG A 110 2.56 -17.30 -44.58
C ARG A 110 2.18 -16.11 -45.46
N SER A 111 0.88 -15.93 -45.67
CA SER A 111 0.32 -14.85 -46.50
C SER A 111 0.23 -13.50 -45.79
N SER A 112 0.12 -13.50 -44.45
CA SER A 112 0.03 -12.28 -43.65
C SER A 112 1.40 -11.62 -43.44
N PRO A 113 1.52 -10.28 -43.54
CA PRO A 113 2.75 -9.56 -43.23
C PRO A 113 3.21 -9.77 -41.77
N ASP A 114 2.28 -9.96 -40.83
CA ASP A 114 2.59 -10.15 -39.41
C ASP A 114 3.26 -11.51 -39.16
N ASP A 115 2.83 -12.56 -39.85
CA ASP A 115 3.44 -13.89 -39.72
C ASP A 115 4.85 -13.93 -40.32
N ARG A 116 5.10 -13.14 -41.36
CA ARG A 116 6.46 -12.97 -41.89
C ARG A 116 7.38 -12.29 -40.88
N ALA A 117 6.89 -11.29 -40.15
CA ALA A 117 7.65 -10.63 -39.10
C ALA A 117 8.00 -11.61 -37.97
N ARG A 118 7.04 -12.44 -37.52
CA ARG A 118 7.27 -13.45 -36.47
C ARG A 118 8.34 -14.47 -36.84
N VAL A 119 8.38 -14.92 -38.10
CA VAL A 119 9.44 -15.81 -38.60
C VAL A 119 10.80 -15.12 -38.63
N LEU A 120 10.86 -13.85 -38.98
CA LEU A 120 12.11 -13.09 -38.97
C LEU A 120 12.64 -12.92 -37.55
N ILE A 121 11.75 -12.72 -36.57
CA ILE A 121 12.10 -12.69 -35.14
C ILE A 121 12.62 -14.07 -34.69
N ALA A 122 11.89 -15.14 -35.01
CA ALA A 122 12.30 -16.51 -34.67
C ALA A 122 13.64 -16.90 -35.29
N ASN A 123 13.93 -16.42 -36.50
CA ASN A 123 15.21 -16.64 -37.18
C ASN A 123 16.31 -15.64 -36.79
N GLY A 124 16.06 -14.74 -35.83
CA GLY A 124 17.03 -13.73 -35.36
C GLY A 124 17.39 -12.65 -36.38
N LYS A 125 16.59 -12.50 -37.45
CA LYS A 125 16.76 -11.47 -38.50
C LYS A 125 16.07 -10.16 -38.14
N LEU A 126 15.22 -10.15 -37.12
CA LEU A 126 14.53 -8.97 -36.58
C LEU A 126 14.56 -9.05 -35.06
N SER A 127 14.83 -7.93 -34.37
CA SER A 127 14.77 -7.87 -32.91
C SER A 127 13.30 -7.93 -32.43
N PRO A 128 13.01 -8.66 -31.35
CA PRO A 128 11.66 -8.77 -30.77
C PRO A 128 11.17 -7.46 -30.13
#